data_AF-A0AA89BGC0-F1
#
_entry.id   AF-A0AA89BGC0-F1
#
_cell.length_a   1.000
_cell.length_b   1.000
_cell.length_c   1.000
_cell.angle_alpha   90.00
_cell.angle_beta   90.00
_cell.angle_gamma   90.00
#
_symmetry.space_group_name_H-M   'P 1'
#
loop_
_entity.id
_entity.type
_entity.pdbx_description
1 polymer ?
#
loop_
_entity_poly.entity_id
_entity_poly.type
_entity_poly.pdbx_seq_one_letter_code
_entity_poly.pdbx_strand_id
1 'polypeptide(L)'
;MWRFGTVHDSGKRVLMNKGEVQEQGKKDMIECLKLLEGELGDQLYFGGKTLGFLDIALVPYCVWFHSYETCGDFSIESECPKLMAWGQGCMGIENVAKSLYDKH
;
A
#
# COMPACT_ATOMS: atom_id res chain seq x y z
N MET A 1 20.22 -3.60 -12.50
CA MET A 1 19.51 -4.74 -11.87
C MET A 1 18.58 -4.17 -10.82
N TRP A 2 17.40 -3.69 -11.22
CA TRP A 2 16.39 -3.19 -10.28
C TRP A 2 15.57 -4.40 -9.83
N ARG A 3 15.87 -4.92 -8.64
CA ARG A 3 15.30 -6.16 -8.10
C ARG A 3 14.09 -5.92 -7.20
N PHE A 4 13.56 -4.70 -7.18
CA PHE A 4 12.32 -4.37 -6.49
C PHE A 4 11.17 -4.44 -7.50
N GLY A 5 10.25 -5.40 -7.32
CA GLY A 5 8.94 -5.32 -7.96
C GLY A 5 8.25 -4.06 -7.46
N THR A 6 7.65 -3.26 -8.33
CA THR A 6 6.89 -2.09 -7.89
C THR A 6 5.67 -2.53 -7.09
N VAL A 7 5.15 -1.68 -6.20
CA VAL A 7 3.89 -1.93 -5.46
C VAL A 7 2.76 -2.40 -6.39
N HIS A 8 2.71 -1.85 -7.61
CA HIS A 8 1.79 -2.28 -8.66
C HIS A 8 2.02 -3.72 -9.14
N ASP A 9 3.26 -4.08 -9.47
CA ASP A 9 3.60 -5.41 -9.99
C ASP A 9 3.44 -6.48 -8.89
N SER A 10 3.92 -6.21 -7.69
CA SER A 10 3.77 -7.10 -6.53
C SER A 10 2.29 -7.30 -6.18
N GLY A 11 1.50 -6.21 -6.14
CA GLY A 11 0.06 -6.26 -5.90
C GLY A 11 -0.68 -7.06 -6.98
N LYS A 12 -0.33 -6.88 -8.26
CA LYS A 12 -0.89 -7.68 -9.36
C LYS A 12 -0.59 -9.16 -9.20
N ARG A 13 0.64 -9.52 -8.78
CA ARG A 13 1.03 -10.91 -8.54
C ARG A 13 0.23 -11.53 -7.40
N VAL A 14 0.04 -10.79 -6.30
CA VAL A 14 -0.76 -11.24 -5.14
C VAL A 14 -2.22 -11.50 -5.53
N LEU A 15 -2.82 -10.64 -6.36
CA LEU A 15 -4.23 -10.77 -6.75
C LEU A 15 -4.49 -11.80 -7.86
N MET A 16 -3.62 -11.87 -8.87
CA MET A 16 -3.90 -12.60 -10.12
C MET A 16 -3.24 -13.99 -10.21
N ASN A 17 -2.38 -14.37 -9.26
CA ASN A 17 -1.64 -15.63 -9.31
C ASN A 17 -1.86 -16.46 -8.04
N LYS A 18 -1.44 -17.73 -8.10
CA LYS A 18 -1.47 -18.69 -7.00
C LYS A 18 -0.14 -19.45 -6.91
N GLY A 19 0.10 -20.09 -5.77
CA GLY A 19 1.32 -20.86 -5.52
C GLY A 19 2.56 -19.96 -5.41
N GLU A 20 3.70 -20.44 -5.93
CA GLU A 20 5.01 -19.79 -5.74
C GLU A 20 5.07 -18.33 -6.23
N VAL A 21 4.38 -18.01 -7.32
CA VAL A 21 4.33 -16.63 -7.87
C VAL A 21 3.59 -15.68 -6.92
N GLN A 22 2.54 -16.16 -6.25
CA GLN A 22 1.79 -15.38 -5.28
C GLN A 22 2.62 -15.15 -4.01
N GLU A 23 3.31 -16.18 -3.52
CA GLU A 23 4.20 -16.10 -2.36
C GLU A 23 5.38 -15.14 -2.60
N GLN A 24 5.97 -15.16 -3.80
CA GLN A 24 7.01 -14.20 -4.14
C GLN A 24 6.46 -12.78 -4.25
N GLY A 25 5.28 -12.61 -4.87
CA GLY A 25 4.59 -11.32 -4.93
C GLY A 25 4.30 -10.74 -3.54
N LYS A 26 3.90 -11.58 -2.58
CA LYS A 26 3.69 -11.21 -1.17
C LYS A 26 4.98 -10.73 -0.52
N LYS A 27 6.09 -11.48 -0.66
CA LYS A 27 7.41 -11.08 -0.12
C LYS A 27 7.86 -9.74 -0.70
N ASP A 28 7.80 -9.60 -2.02
CA ASP A 28 8.20 -8.37 -2.71
C ASP A 28 7.33 -7.18 -2.24
N MET A 29 6.03 -7.40 -2.03
CA MET A 29 5.13 -6.35 -1.54
C MET A 29 5.43 -5.95 -0.10
N ILE A 30 5.63 -6.91 0.81
CA ILE A 30 5.98 -6.62 2.21
C ILE A 30 7.31 -5.85 2.28
N GLU A 31 8.31 -6.24 1.49
CA GLU A 31 9.58 -5.51 1.40
C GLU A 31 9.37 -4.07 0.92
N CYS A 32 8.54 -3.85 -0.10
CA CYS A 32 8.22 -2.51 -0.58
C CYS A 32 7.50 -1.68 0.48
N LEU A 33 6.53 -2.26 1.18
CA LEU A 33 5.76 -1.57 2.22
C LEU A 33 6.66 -1.20 3.42
N LYS A 34 7.61 -2.06 3.80
CA LYS A 34 8.59 -1.75 4.85
C LYS A 34 9.52 -0.61 4.46
N LEU A 35 9.95 -0.55 3.20
CA LEU A 35 10.73 0.58 2.70
C LEU A 35 9.92 1.88 2.77
N LEU A 36 8.66 1.85 2.32
CA LEU A 36 7.76 2.99 2.40
C LEU A 36 7.50 3.44 3.83
N GLU A 37 7.29 2.51 4.76
CA GLU A 37 7.12 2.84 6.17
C GLU A 37 8.38 3.46 6.78
N GLY A 38 9.56 2.98 6.39
CA GLY A 38 10.84 3.57 6.78
C GLY A 38 10.99 5.02 6.30
N GLU A 39 10.61 5.30 5.05
CA GLU A 39 10.63 6.65 4.48
C GLU A 39 9.56 7.57 5.10
N LEU A 40 8.40 7.03 5.46
CA LEU A 40 7.36 7.78 6.19
C LEU A 40 7.86 8.19 7.58
N GLY A 41 8.55 7.29 8.27
CA GLY A 41 9.13 7.54 9.59
C GLY A 41 8.08 7.93 10.63
N ASP A 42 8.19 9.15 11.18
CA ASP A 42 7.23 9.74 12.12
C ASP A 42 6.47 10.92 11.50
N GLN A 43 6.52 11.07 10.17
CA GLN A 43 5.80 12.13 9.47
C GLN A 43 4.32 11.78 9.33
N LEU A 44 3.48 12.82 9.24
CA LEU A 44 2.04 12.65 9.01
C LEU A 44 1.76 12.18 7.57
N TYR A 45 2.56 12.64 6.62
CA TYR A 45 2.49 12.33 5.19
C TYR A 45 3.91 12.17 4.64
N PHE A 46 4.07 11.55 3.48
CA PHE A 46 5.37 11.52 2.79
C PHE A 46 5.84 12.94 2.40
N GLY A 47 4.92 13.88 2.21
CA GLY A 47 5.22 15.31 2.09
C GLY A 47 5.49 16.04 3.42
N GLY A 48 5.61 15.32 4.54
CA GLY A 48 5.81 15.88 5.87
C GLY A 48 4.48 16.30 6.53
N LYS A 49 4.14 17.59 6.43
CA LYS A 49 2.92 18.17 7.04
C LYS A 49 1.72 18.24 6.09
N THR A 50 1.96 18.11 4.79
CA THR A 50 0.94 18.18 3.74
C THR A 50 1.10 16.99 2.80
N LEU A 51 0.04 16.64 2.07
CA LEU A 51 0.10 15.61 1.02
C LEU A 51 1.19 15.97 -0.01
N GLY A 52 2.15 15.08 -0.18
CA GLY A 52 3.19 15.14 -1.19
C GLY A 52 2.86 14.28 -2.40
N PHE A 53 3.79 14.25 -3.35
CA PHE A 53 3.66 13.45 -4.57
C PHE A 53 3.52 11.94 -4.25
N LEU A 54 4.33 11.43 -3.33
CA LEU A 54 4.28 10.03 -2.89
C LEU A 54 2.93 9.68 -2.28
N ASP A 55 2.34 10.59 -1.48
CA ASP A 55 1.02 10.35 -0.90
C ASP A 55 -0.03 10.16 -1.99
N ILE A 56 -0.08 11.08 -2.97
CA ILE A 56 -1.02 11.02 -4.09
C ILE A 56 -0.82 9.76 -4.94
N ALA A 57 0.43 9.34 -5.14
CA ALA A 57 0.75 8.15 -5.92
C ALA A 57 0.38 6.84 -5.19
N LEU A 58 0.47 6.81 -3.85
CA LEU A 58 0.25 5.60 -3.05
C LEU A 58 -1.20 5.42 -2.59
N VAL A 59 -1.93 6.51 -2.39
CA VAL A 59 -3.34 6.51 -1.94
C VAL A 59 -4.26 5.55 -2.74
N PRO A 60 -4.19 5.47 -4.08
CA PRO A 60 -5.00 4.52 -4.84
C PRO A 60 -4.74 3.05 -4.46
N TYR A 61 -3.52 2.72 -4.01
CA TYR A 61 -3.16 1.36 -3.60
C TYR A 61 -3.69 1.01 -2.21
N CYS A 62 -3.87 2.00 -1.32
CA CYS A 62 -4.45 1.79 0.01
C CYS A 62 -5.85 1.18 -0.05
N VAL A 63 -6.63 1.51 -1.08
CA VAL A 63 -7.97 0.92 -1.32
C VAL A 63 -7.89 -0.60 -1.52
N TRP A 64 -6.79 -1.07 -2.12
CA TRP A 64 -6.58 -2.49 -2.43
C TRP A 64 -5.92 -3.26 -1.29
N PHE A 65 -5.53 -2.61 -0.19
CA PHE A 65 -4.87 -3.26 0.94
C PHE A 65 -5.67 -4.44 1.47
N HIS A 66 -6.99 -4.25 1.67
CA HIS A 66 -7.86 -5.34 2.10
C HIS A 66 -7.89 -6.51 1.11
N SER A 67 -7.92 -6.23 -0.20
CA SER A 67 -7.87 -7.27 -1.23
C SER A 67 -6.53 -8.00 -1.23
N TYR A 68 -5.42 -7.29 -1.02
CA TYR A 68 -4.11 -7.91 -0.92
C TYR A 68 -4.00 -8.82 0.30
N GLU A 69 -4.42 -8.35 1.48
CA GLU A 69 -4.42 -9.15 2.72
C GLU A 69 -5.26 -10.42 2.55
N THR A 70 -6.46 -10.29 1.99
CA THR A 70 -7.39 -11.41 1.79
C THR A 70 -6.86 -12.41 0.75
N CYS A 71 -6.30 -11.92 -0.36
CA CYS A 71 -5.81 -12.81 -1.42
C CYS A 71 -4.45 -13.44 -1.08
N GLY A 72 -3.57 -12.73 -0.39
CA GLY A 72 -2.21 -13.14 -0.04
C GLY A 72 -2.05 -13.75 1.36
N ASP A 73 -3.14 -13.84 2.13
CA ASP A 73 -3.18 -14.40 3.49
C ASP A 73 -2.07 -13.82 4.38
N PHE A 74 -2.08 -12.49 4.53
CA PHE A 74 -1.14 -11.76 5.37
C PHE A 74 -1.76 -10.48 5.90
N SER A 75 -1.11 -9.85 6.88
CA SER A 75 -1.57 -8.60 7.46
C SER A 75 -0.54 -7.51 7.19
N ILE A 76 -0.97 -6.44 6.51
CA ILE A 76 -0.14 -5.25 6.31
C ILE A 76 -0.01 -4.51 7.64
N GLU A 77 -1.03 -4.52 8.49
CA GLU A 77 -0.97 -3.90 9.83
C GLU A 77 0.09 -4.54 10.73
N SER A 78 0.23 -5.87 10.68
CA SER A 78 1.25 -6.57 11.46
C SER A 78 2.68 -6.30 10.96
N GLU A 79 2.85 -6.08 9.66
CA GLU A 79 4.16 -5.88 9.05
C GLU A 79 4.57 -4.41 9.04
N CYS A 80 3.60 -3.51 8.83
CA CYS A 80 3.77 -2.08 8.62
C CYS A 80 2.66 -1.23 9.29
N PRO A 81 2.62 -1.17 10.63
CA PRO A 81 1.53 -0.53 11.37
C PRO A 81 1.41 0.99 11.12
N LYS A 82 2.53 1.71 10.95
CA LYS A 82 2.49 3.16 10.70
C LYS A 82 1.98 3.46 9.30
N LEU A 83 2.37 2.64 8.32
CA LEU A 83 1.90 2.80 6.96
C LEU A 83 0.40 2.52 6.85
N MET A 84 -0.12 1.55 7.61
CA MET A 84 -1.57 1.32 7.70
C MET A 84 -2.31 2.50 8.31
N ALA A 85 -1.80 3.05 9.43
CA ALA A 85 -2.38 4.23 10.05
C ALA A 85 -2.38 5.44 9.11
N TRP A 86 -1.29 5.64 8.36
CA TRP A 86 -1.20 6.66 7.31
C TRP A 86 -2.25 6.44 6.21
N GLY A 87 -2.38 5.21 5.68
CA GLY A 87 -3.36 4.89 4.65
C GLY A 87 -4.80 5.15 5.09
N GLN A 88 -5.15 4.78 6.33
CA GLN A 88 -6.44 5.11 6.94
C GLN A 88 -6.64 6.61 7.10
N GLY A 89 -5.61 7.34 7.53
CA GLY A 89 -5.61 8.80 7.61
C GLY A 89 -5.88 9.47 6.27
N CYS A 90 -5.25 9.00 5.19
CA CYS A 90 -5.48 9.51 3.85
C CYS A 90 -6.89 9.22 3.33
N MET A 91 -7.47 8.05 3.61
CA MET A 91 -8.85 7.73 3.24
C MET A 91 -9.89 8.59 3.95
N GLY A 92 -9.57 9.14 5.13
CA GLY A 92 -10.40 10.10 5.85
C GLY A 92 -10.47 11.49 5.22
N ILE A 93 -9.61 11.79 4.23
CA ILE A 93 -9.62 13.07 3.51
C ILE A 93 -10.78 13.04 2.51
N GLU A 94 -11.76 13.95 2.69
CA GLU A 94 -13.02 13.96 1.94
C GLU A 94 -12.83 13.91 0.42
N ASN A 95 -11.85 14.65 -0.12
CA ASN A 95 -11.55 14.66 -1.55
C ASN A 95 -10.93 13.35 -2.05
N VAL A 96 -10.13 12.70 -1.22
CA VAL A 96 -9.55 11.39 -1.52
C VAL A 96 -10.65 10.34 -1.52
N ALA A 97 -11.51 10.31 -0.50
CA ALA A 97 -12.65 9.41 -0.43
C ALA A 97 -13.59 9.54 -1.65
N LYS A 98 -13.90 10.77 -2.08
CA LYS A 98 -14.72 11.05 -3.28
C LYS A 98 -14.06 10.60 -4.60
N SER A 99 -12.72 10.60 -4.67
CA SER A 99 -11.99 10.21 -5.87
C SER A 99 -11.78 8.70 -6.03
N LEU A 100 -11.88 7.94 -4.94
CA LEU A 100 -11.52 6.51 -4.89
C LEU A 100 -12.73 5.59 -5.07
N TYR A 101 -13.95 6.06 -4.82
CA TYR A 101 -15.16 5.28 -5.01
C TYR A 101 -16.34 6.21 -5.37
N ASP A 102 -17.05 5.93 -6.45
CA ASP A 102 -18.41 6.43 -6.63
C ASP A 102 -19.36 5.43 -5.96
N LYS A 103 -20.13 5.88 -4.96
CA LYS A 103 -21.16 5.06 -4.32
C LYS A 103 -22.34 4.97 -5.28
N HIS A 104 -22.30 4.00 -6.20
CA HIS A 104 -23.44 3.67 -7.03
C HIS A 104 -24.31 2.57 -6.41
#